data_AF-A0A0C2CZ78-F1
#
_entry.id   AF-A0A0C2CZ78-F1
#
_cell.length_a   1.000
_cell.length_b   1.000
_cell.length_c   1.000
_cell.angle_alpha   90.00
_cell.angle_beta   90.00
_cell.angle_gamma   90.00
#
_symmetry.space_group_name_H-M   'P 1'
#
loop_
_entity.id
_entity.type
_entity.pdbx_description
1 polymer ?
#
loop_
_entity_poly.entity_id
_entity_poly.type
_entity_poly.pdbx_seq_one_letter_code
_entity_poly.pdbx_strand_id
1 'polypeptide(L)'
;MDHFGWTEFAFIYSGDESAERCPVYLTDLQRAVFDNSKFTISFSTMWRNDTEAEMRLVLSELSQRARIVVLCSSTSSIKRKLLLLARDMGMISDEYAYIISDLGTAGYISDVDSLHNRTIYVWEDQNVPADGRDKDAFEAFQKTFVLSDVSDDSRTSVGFSVFSDDVQKKMKQPPFSCGASCDKGSGWKNENAVSVIEHTIERVMPGISRFAQVEFHSMSKAEDQGR
;
A
#
# COMPACT_ATOMS: atom_id res chain seq x y z
N MET A 1 1.38 -9.85 14.35
CA MET A 1 2.50 -9.95 15.30
C MET A 1 2.25 -11.04 16.35
N ASP A 2 1.30 -10.85 17.28
CA ASP A 2 1.04 -11.79 18.38
C ASP A 2 0.78 -13.24 17.93
N HIS A 3 -0.09 -13.42 16.93
CA HIS A 3 -0.42 -14.72 16.34
C HIS A 3 0.80 -15.52 15.86
N PHE A 4 1.83 -14.82 15.37
CA PHE A 4 3.06 -15.44 14.86
C PHE A 4 4.19 -15.46 15.90
N GLY A 5 3.94 -14.97 17.12
CA GLY A 5 4.96 -14.85 18.17
C GLY A 5 6.04 -13.80 17.86
N TRP A 6 5.84 -12.90 16.90
CA TRP A 6 6.81 -11.86 16.56
C TRP A 6 6.69 -10.68 17.53
N THR A 7 7.79 -10.34 18.18
CA THR A 7 7.88 -9.21 19.13
C THR A 7 8.62 -8.01 18.55
N GLU A 8 9.48 -8.23 17.56
CA GLU A 8 10.34 -7.20 16.98
C GLU A 8 10.17 -7.14 15.46
N PHE A 9 10.11 -5.92 14.92
CA PHE A 9 10.01 -5.70 13.49
C PHE A 9 10.64 -4.37 13.08
N ALA A 10 11.04 -4.28 11.82
CA ALA A 10 11.47 -3.04 11.19
C ALA A 10 10.30 -2.37 10.48
N PHE A 11 10.33 -1.04 10.40
CA PHE A 11 9.43 -0.24 9.58
C PHE A 11 10.24 0.60 8.58
N ILE A 12 10.01 0.42 7.29
CA ILE A 12 10.69 1.18 6.25
C ILE A 12 9.69 1.74 5.24
N TYR A 13 9.99 2.92 4.71
CA TYR A 13 9.12 3.59 3.74
C TYR A 13 9.90 4.49 2.79
N SER A 14 9.30 4.83 1.65
CA SER A 14 9.88 5.80 0.71
C SER A 14 9.66 7.23 1.18
N GLY A 15 10.68 8.07 1.06
CA GLY A 15 10.59 9.51 1.30
C GLY A 15 9.67 10.25 0.31
N ASP A 16 9.33 9.63 -0.81
CA ASP A 16 8.40 10.18 -1.80
C ASP A 16 6.91 9.96 -1.43
N GLU A 17 6.64 9.26 -0.31
CA GLU A 17 5.29 9.11 0.21
C GLU A 17 4.74 10.41 0.80
N SER A 18 3.43 10.60 0.68
CA SER A 18 2.74 11.74 1.29
C SER A 18 2.97 11.78 2.81
N ALA A 19 3.13 12.99 3.35
CA ALA A 19 3.26 13.26 4.78
C ALA A 19 2.09 12.67 5.60
N GLU A 20 0.93 12.49 4.99
CA GLU A 20 -0.29 11.99 5.62
C GLU A 20 -0.42 10.45 5.57
N ARG A 21 0.52 9.74 4.94
CA ARG A 21 0.48 8.28 4.77
C ARG A 21 1.48 7.58 5.67
N CYS A 22 2.61 7.13 5.10
CA CYS A 22 3.59 6.32 5.82
C CYS A 22 4.16 7.00 7.07
N PRO A 23 4.41 8.33 7.09
CA PRO A 23 4.86 9.01 8.31
C PRO A 23 3.81 9.00 9.43
N VAL A 24 2.53 9.22 9.10
CA VAL A 24 1.42 9.12 10.08
C VAL A 24 1.28 7.68 10.56
N TYR A 25 1.33 6.72 9.64
CA TYR A 25 1.23 5.30 9.98
C TYR A 25 2.38 4.85 10.91
N LEU A 26 3.61 5.31 10.67
CA LEU A 26 4.72 5.08 11.59
C LEU A 26 4.45 5.67 12.97
N THR A 27 3.91 6.89 13.04
CA THR A 27 3.57 7.55 14.31
C THR A 27 2.50 6.76 15.07
N ASP A 28 1.49 6.25 14.38
CA ASP A 28 0.44 5.42 14.96
C ASP A 28 0.99 4.06 15.44
N LEU A 29 1.87 3.43 14.66
CA LEU A 29 2.58 2.21 15.08
C LEU A 29 3.45 2.45 16.31
N GLN A 30 4.18 3.56 16.38
CA GLN A 30 4.99 3.93 17.53
C GLN A 30 4.13 4.09 18.79
N ARG A 31 2.96 4.75 18.67
CA ARG A 31 2.01 4.86 19.78
C ARG A 31 1.46 3.50 20.20
N ALA A 32 1.04 2.67 19.24
CA ALA A 32 0.51 1.34 19.54
C ALA A 32 1.55 0.43 20.23
N VAL A 33 2.82 0.53 19.82
CA VAL A 33 3.94 -0.19 20.44
C VAL A 33 4.27 0.38 21.82
N PHE A 34 4.18 1.70 22.01
CA PHE A 34 4.35 2.33 23.33
C PHE A 34 3.29 1.85 24.33
N ASP A 35 2.03 1.76 23.90
CA ASP A 35 0.92 1.27 24.72
C ASP A 35 0.99 -0.25 24.96
N ASN A 36 1.76 -0.98 24.15
CA ASN A 36 1.95 -2.42 24.25
C ASN A 36 3.42 -2.81 24.21
N SER A 37 4.08 -2.70 25.36
CA SER A 37 5.52 -2.94 25.54
C SER A 37 6.00 -4.36 25.21
N LYS A 38 5.10 -5.28 24.83
CA LYS A 38 5.48 -6.60 24.29
C LYS A 38 6.12 -6.49 22.92
N PHE A 39 5.76 -5.47 22.14
CA PHE A 39 6.25 -5.27 20.79
C PHE A 39 7.32 -4.18 20.77
N THR A 40 8.17 -4.17 19.75
CA THR A 40 9.21 -3.15 19.58
C THR A 40 9.50 -2.95 18.09
N ILE A 41 9.65 -1.69 17.70
CA ILE A 41 10.14 -1.31 16.37
C ILE A 41 11.68 -1.27 16.48
N SER A 42 12.36 -2.33 16.06
CA SER A 42 13.82 -2.47 16.22
C SER A 42 14.61 -1.60 15.25
N PHE A 43 13.99 -1.19 14.16
CA PHE A 43 14.55 -0.29 13.16
C PHE A 43 13.43 0.47 12.46
N SER A 44 13.58 1.78 12.31
CA SER A 44 12.68 2.58 11.47
C SER A 44 13.46 3.60 10.67
N THR A 45 13.30 3.60 9.35
CA THR A 45 13.96 4.59 8.48
C THR A 45 13.16 4.85 7.22
N MET A 46 13.47 5.97 6.57
CA MET A 46 13.10 6.22 5.19
C MET A 46 14.35 6.33 4.33
N TRP A 47 14.26 5.88 3.08
CA TRP A 47 15.22 6.31 2.06
C TRP A 47 14.71 7.61 1.42
N ARG A 48 15.61 8.56 1.21
CA ARG A 48 15.22 9.89 0.70
C ARG A 48 14.88 9.88 -0.78
N ASN A 49 15.61 9.07 -1.55
CA ASN A 49 15.50 8.99 -2.99
C ASN A 49 15.37 7.52 -3.37
N ASP A 50 14.54 7.20 -4.35
CA ASP A 50 14.31 5.83 -4.84
C ASP A 50 15.47 5.28 -5.69
N THR A 51 16.71 5.71 -5.44
CA THR A 51 17.90 5.16 -6.09
C THR A 51 18.23 3.78 -5.51
N GLU A 52 18.83 2.92 -6.34
CA GLU A 52 19.21 1.58 -5.91
C GLU A 52 20.24 1.60 -4.77
N ALA A 53 21.20 2.52 -4.80
CA ALA A 53 22.23 2.64 -3.78
C ALA A 53 21.65 2.94 -2.38
N GLU A 54 20.71 3.89 -2.30
CA GLU A 54 20.04 4.25 -1.05
C GLU A 54 19.18 3.09 -0.51
N MET A 55 18.41 2.44 -1.38
CA MET A 55 17.60 1.29 -1.00
C MET A 55 18.46 0.11 -0.50
N ARG A 56 19.58 -0.18 -1.17
CA ARG A 56 20.54 -1.22 -0.73
C ARG A 56 21.18 -0.87 0.61
N LEU A 57 21.49 0.40 0.86
CA LEU A 57 22.01 0.85 2.14
C LEU A 57 20.99 0.59 3.26
N VAL A 58 19.73 0.99 3.06
CA VAL A 58 18.64 0.74 4.03
C VAL A 58 18.45 -0.77 4.28
N LEU A 59 18.44 -1.58 3.23
CA LEU A 59 18.33 -3.05 3.37
C LEU A 59 19.54 -3.64 4.11
N SER A 60 20.74 -3.11 3.88
CA SER A 60 21.95 -3.54 4.57
C SER A 60 21.90 -3.23 6.08
N GLU A 61 21.45 -2.04 6.45
CA GLU A 61 21.26 -1.68 7.86
C GLU A 61 20.14 -2.48 8.52
N LEU A 62 19.04 -2.68 7.79
CA LEU A 62 17.89 -3.45 8.24
C LEU A 62 18.27 -4.91 8.53
N SER A 63 19.07 -5.54 7.66
CA SER A 63 19.46 -6.96 7.79
C SER A 63 20.27 -7.25 9.06
N GLN A 64 20.79 -6.23 9.73
CA GLN A 64 21.49 -6.37 11.00
C GLN A 64 20.56 -6.27 12.22
N ARG A 65 19.31 -5.82 12.04
CA ARG A 65 18.42 -5.38 13.14
C ARG A 65 17.05 -6.06 13.16
N ALA A 66 16.57 -6.54 12.01
CA ALA A 66 15.25 -7.14 11.93
C ALA A 66 15.16 -8.25 10.88
N ARG A 67 14.19 -9.14 11.09
CA ARG A 67 13.80 -10.19 10.14
C ARG A 67 12.35 -10.06 9.69
N ILE A 68 11.52 -9.42 10.50
CA ILE A 68 10.16 -9.02 10.14
C ILE A 68 10.22 -7.57 9.65
N VAL A 69 9.81 -7.33 8.41
CA VAL A 69 9.93 -6.04 7.75
C VAL A 69 8.55 -5.55 7.34
N VAL A 70 8.14 -4.42 7.91
CA VAL A 70 6.96 -3.68 7.46
C VAL A 70 7.41 -2.65 6.45
N LEU A 71 6.99 -2.83 5.19
CA LEU A 71 7.23 -1.88 4.10
C LEU A 71 5.97 -1.04 3.90
N CYS A 72 6.06 0.28 4.03
CA CYS A 72 4.98 1.19 3.64
C CYS A 72 5.33 1.90 2.34
N SER A 73 4.52 1.68 1.30
CA SER A 73 4.63 2.34 -0.01
C SER A 73 3.34 2.16 -0.79
N SER A 74 2.76 3.25 -1.26
CA SER A 74 1.60 3.26 -2.15
C SER A 74 2.00 3.06 -3.63
N THR A 75 3.29 3.19 -3.95
CA THR A 75 3.80 3.06 -5.32
C THR A 75 4.23 1.62 -5.64
N SER A 76 3.68 1.02 -6.70
CA SER A 76 3.96 -0.35 -7.13
C SER A 76 5.41 -0.55 -7.60
N SER A 77 5.95 0.39 -8.37
CA SER A 77 7.34 0.34 -8.84
C SER A 77 8.35 0.31 -7.69
N ILE A 78 8.06 1.01 -6.58
CA ILE A 78 8.91 1.04 -5.39
C ILE A 78 8.85 -0.28 -4.62
N LYS A 79 7.63 -0.83 -4.43
CA LYS A 79 7.45 -2.17 -3.85
C LYS A 79 8.25 -3.22 -4.65
N ARG A 80 8.08 -3.24 -5.97
CA ARG A 80 8.80 -4.15 -6.88
C ARG A 80 10.31 -3.98 -6.76
N LYS A 81 10.80 -2.74 -6.90
CA LYS A 81 12.23 -2.45 -6.88
C LYS A 81 12.86 -2.90 -5.57
N LEU A 82 12.26 -2.56 -4.43
CA LEU A 82 12.80 -2.94 -3.13
C LEU A 82 12.89 -4.47 -2.97
N LEU A 83 11.85 -5.22 -3.36
CA LEU A 83 11.85 -6.67 -3.26
C LEU A 83 12.85 -7.35 -4.20
N LEU A 84 13.05 -6.80 -5.41
CA LEU A 84 14.12 -7.26 -6.31
C LEU A 84 15.50 -7.01 -5.70
N LEU A 85 15.73 -5.84 -5.09
CA LEU A 85 16.99 -5.56 -4.40
C LEU A 85 17.20 -6.46 -3.18
N ALA A 86 16.14 -6.70 -2.40
CA ALA A 86 16.18 -7.65 -1.29
C ALA A 86 16.52 -9.06 -1.77
N ARG A 87 15.95 -9.50 -2.91
CA ARG A 87 16.27 -10.80 -3.55
C ARG A 87 17.75 -10.86 -3.92
N ASP A 88 18.27 -9.83 -4.58
CA ASP A 88 19.68 -9.74 -4.98
C ASP A 88 20.63 -9.74 -3.78
N MET A 89 20.16 -9.28 -2.62
CA MET A 89 20.89 -9.28 -1.35
C MET A 89 20.67 -10.56 -0.52
N GLY A 90 19.96 -11.56 -1.05
CA GLY A 90 19.68 -12.81 -0.33
C GLY A 90 18.69 -12.67 0.83
N MET A 91 17.92 -11.58 0.87
CA MET A 91 16.95 -11.27 1.92
C MET A 91 15.52 -11.71 1.56
N ILE A 92 15.34 -12.41 0.43
CA ILE A 92 14.11 -13.16 0.12
C ILE A 92 14.41 -14.63 0.40
N SER A 93 14.24 -15.01 1.66
CA SER A 93 14.51 -16.36 2.16
C SER A 93 13.53 -16.68 3.30
N ASP A 94 13.58 -17.90 3.82
CA ASP A 94 12.73 -18.29 4.95
C ASP A 94 13.15 -17.64 6.28
N GLU A 95 14.24 -16.83 6.28
CA GLU A 95 14.64 -16.02 7.43
C GLU A 95 13.91 -14.69 7.52
N TYR A 96 13.30 -14.21 6.43
CA TYR A 96 12.67 -12.90 6.36
C TYR A 96 11.17 -13.02 6.12
N ALA A 97 10.40 -12.15 6.77
CA ALA A 97 8.99 -11.96 6.47
C ALA A 97 8.73 -10.50 6.13
N TYR A 98 8.12 -10.25 4.98
CA TYR A 98 7.75 -8.91 4.53
C TYR A 98 6.25 -8.70 4.67
N ILE A 99 5.87 -7.59 5.29
CA ILE A 99 4.50 -7.11 5.40
C ILE A 99 4.43 -5.79 4.63
N ILE A 100 3.83 -5.82 3.46
CA ILE A 100 3.57 -4.63 2.67
C ILE A 100 2.31 -3.99 3.21
N SER A 101 2.44 -2.79 3.77
CA SER A 101 1.33 -1.96 4.20
C SER A 101 0.93 -1.03 3.07
N ASP A 102 -0.22 -1.32 2.50
CA ASP A 102 -0.72 -0.71 1.29
C ASP A 102 -2.00 0.06 1.58
N LEU A 103 -1.83 1.28 2.06
CA LEU A 103 -2.92 2.14 2.48
C LEU A 103 -3.58 2.78 1.26
N GLY A 104 -4.83 2.40 0.99
CA GLY A 104 -5.66 2.95 -0.07
C GLY A 104 -5.53 2.27 -1.45
N THR A 105 -4.83 1.13 -1.56
CA THR A 105 -4.74 0.38 -2.82
C THR A 105 -5.14 -1.09 -2.67
N ALA A 106 -5.51 -1.74 -3.79
CA ALA A 106 -6.06 -3.10 -3.83
C ALA A 106 -4.97 -4.18 -3.74
N GLY A 107 -4.07 -4.03 -2.79
CA GLY A 107 -3.02 -4.98 -2.44
C GLY A 107 -2.05 -5.34 -3.57
N TYR A 108 -2.20 -6.54 -4.15
CA TYR A 108 -1.32 -7.02 -5.22
C TYR A 108 -1.69 -6.51 -6.62
N ILE A 109 -2.82 -5.80 -6.74
CA ILE A 109 -3.25 -5.20 -8.00
C ILE A 109 -2.66 -3.80 -8.09
N SER A 110 -1.87 -3.56 -9.15
CA SER A 110 -1.32 -2.23 -9.45
C SER A 110 -2.30 -1.41 -10.28
N ASP A 111 -2.89 -2.00 -11.33
CA ASP A 111 -3.81 -1.30 -12.24
C ASP A 111 -4.71 -2.31 -12.99
N VAL A 112 -5.72 -1.81 -13.68
CA VAL A 112 -6.57 -2.59 -14.59
C VAL A 112 -6.52 -1.96 -15.98
N ASP A 113 -5.86 -2.66 -16.90
CA ASP A 113 -5.85 -2.29 -18.31
C ASP A 113 -7.23 -2.58 -18.92
N SER A 114 -8.02 -1.51 -19.03
CA SER A 114 -9.37 -1.57 -19.60
C SER A 114 -9.37 -1.83 -21.11
N LEU A 115 -8.29 -1.53 -21.83
CA LEU A 115 -8.20 -1.75 -23.27
C LEU A 115 -8.02 -3.22 -23.60
N HIS A 116 -7.20 -3.92 -22.81
CA HIS A 116 -6.90 -5.33 -22.99
C HIS A 116 -7.66 -6.24 -22.01
N ASN A 117 -8.54 -5.66 -21.18
CA ASN A 117 -9.30 -6.35 -20.14
C ASN A 117 -8.40 -7.24 -19.25
N ARG A 118 -7.31 -6.65 -18.75
CA ARG A 118 -6.23 -7.33 -18.04
C ARG A 118 -5.95 -6.64 -16.71
N THR A 119 -5.77 -7.43 -15.66
CA THR A 119 -5.20 -6.95 -14.40
C THR A 119 -3.69 -6.84 -14.52
N ILE A 120 -3.14 -5.72 -14.06
CA ILE A 120 -1.69 -5.49 -13.94
C ILE A 120 -1.32 -5.66 -12.48
N TYR A 121 -0.43 -6.60 -12.19
CA TYR A 121 0.02 -6.89 -10.83
C TYR A 121 1.25 -6.08 -10.42
N VAL A 122 1.44 -5.93 -9.11
CA VAL A 122 2.56 -5.15 -8.53
C VAL A 122 3.96 -5.70 -8.87
N TRP A 123 4.05 -6.96 -9.31
CA TRP A 123 5.29 -7.62 -9.73
C TRP A 123 5.48 -7.61 -11.25
N GLU A 124 4.76 -6.80 -12.01
CA GLU A 124 4.96 -6.67 -13.47
C GLU A 124 5.67 -5.36 -13.79
N ASP A 125 6.75 -5.42 -14.59
CA ASP A 125 7.45 -4.24 -15.06
C ASP A 125 6.59 -3.44 -16.05
N GLN A 126 6.57 -2.12 -15.86
CA GLN A 126 5.84 -1.18 -16.71
C GLN A 126 6.79 -0.33 -17.57
N ASN A 127 8.11 -0.54 -17.46
CA ASN A 127 9.11 0.22 -18.21
C ASN A 127 9.24 -0.27 -19.67
N VAL A 128 9.67 0.65 -20.55
CA VAL A 128 10.04 0.34 -21.93
C VAL A 128 11.45 0.88 -22.19
N PRO A 129 12.45 0.02 -22.44
CA PRO A 129 12.38 -1.45 -22.48
C PRO A 129 12.18 -2.07 -21.09
N ALA A 130 11.60 -3.27 -21.06
CA ALA A 130 11.40 -4.03 -19.82
C ALA A 130 12.72 -4.55 -19.24
N ASP A 131 12.78 -4.69 -17.92
CA ASP A 131 13.94 -5.17 -17.16
C ASP A 131 14.17 -6.70 -17.27
N GLY A 132 13.17 -7.44 -17.72
CA GLY A 132 13.21 -8.90 -17.87
C GLY A 132 13.16 -9.68 -16.55
N ARG A 133 12.77 -9.05 -15.43
CA ARG A 133 12.84 -9.61 -14.07
C ARG A 133 11.47 -9.91 -13.44
N ASP A 134 10.39 -9.96 -14.21
CA ASP A 134 9.04 -10.24 -13.68
C ASP A 134 8.94 -11.57 -12.95
N LYS A 135 9.64 -12.61 -13.43
CA LYS A 135 9.71 -13.89 -12.73
C LYS A 135 10.39 -13.75 -11.36
N ASP A 136 11.49 -13.01 -11.30
CA ASP A 136 12.21 -12.78 -10.05
C ASP A 136 11.35 -12.01 -9.05
N ALA A 137 10.64 -10.99 -9.53
CA ALA A 137 9.73 -10.20 -8.74
C ALA A 137 8.58 -11.07 -8.22
N PHE A 138 7.92 -11.84 -9.08
CA PHE A 138 6.81 -12.70 -8.70
C PHE A 138 7.17 -13.68 -7.57
N GLU A 139 8.30 -14.38 -7.70
CA GLU A 139 8.82 -15.27 -6.67
C GLU A 139 9.16 -14.53 -5.37
N ALA A 140 9.60 -13.27 -5.44
CA ALA A 140 9.81 -12.45 -4.24
C ALA A 140 8.49 -12.05 -3.57
N PHE A 141 7.48 -11.64 -4.34
CA PHE A 141 6.15 -11.31 -3.83
C PHE A 141 5.42 -12.52 -3.22
N GLN A 142 5.71 -13.76 -3.66
CA GLN A 142 5.22 -14.99 -3.02
C GLN A 142 5.60 -15.09 -1.52
N LYS A 143 6.66 -14.40 -1.10
CA LYS A 143 7.18 -14.41 0.27
C LYS A 143 6.71 -13.19 1.08
N THR A 144 5.64 -12.52 0.64
CA THR A 144 5.12 -11.31 1.28
C THR A 144 3.69 -11.49 1.80
N PHE A 145 3.34 -10.71 2.82
CA PHE A 145 1.97 -10.45 3.25
C PHE A 145 1.60 -9.04 2.82
N VAL A 146 0.35 -8.84 2.40
CA VAL A 146 -0.17 -7.50 2.14
C VAL A 146 -1.26 -7.17 3.14
N LEU A 147 -1.12 -5.99 3.75
CA LEU A 147 -2.12 -5.33 4.56
C LEU A 147 -2.74 -4.22 3.72
N SER A 148 -4.03 -4.38 3.42
CA SER A 148 -4.82 -3.36 2.73
C SER A 148 -6.08 -3.06 3.52
N ASP A 149 -6.50 -1.80 3.47
CA ASP A 149 -7.79 -1.30 3.95
C ASP A 149 -8.90 -1.40 2.90
N VAL A 150 -8.55 -1.82 1.68
CA VAL A 150 -9.47 -2.09 0.57
C VAL A 150 -9.72 -3.59 0.50
N SER A 151 -10.92 -4.04 0.85
CA SER A 151 -11.30 -5.44 0.64
C SER A 151 -11.63 -5.72 -0.83
N ASP A 152 -11.29 -6.92 -1.31
CA ASP A 152 -11.61 -7.39 -2.68
C ASP A 152 -13.12 -7.33 -2.97
N ASP A 153 -13.96 -7.52 -1.95
CA ASP A 153 -15.42 -7.46 -2.05
C ASP A 153 -15.98 -6.03 -2.06
N SER A 154 -15.25 -5.05 -1.50
CA SER A 154 -15.78 -3.69 -1.35
C SER A 154 -15.96 -2.98 -2.69
N ARG A 155 -15.09 -3.25 -3.67
CA ARG A 155 -15.12 -2.57 -4.99
C ARG A 155 -15.89 -3.30 -6.07
N THR A 156 -16.22 -4.58 -5.86
CA THR A 156 -16.86 -5.45 -6.86
C THR A 156 -18.36 -5.59 -6.67
N SER A 157 -18.91 -5.20 -5.51
CA SER A 157 -20.36 -5.21 -5.32
C SER A 157 -21.04 -4.20 -6.24
N VAL A 158 -22.15 -4.62 -6.87
CA VAL A 158 -23.00 -3.74 -7.69
C VAL A 158 -23.48 -2.52 -6.88
N GLY A 159 -23.68 -2.69 -5.57
CA GLY A 159 -24.04 -1.58 -4.68
C GLY A 159 -22.95 -0.52 -4.58
N PHE A 160 -21.68 -0.93 -4.50
CA PHE A 160 -20.55 0.00 -4.44
C PHE A 160 -20.32 0.73 -5.77
N SER A 161 -20.44 0.04 -6.91
CA SER A 161 -20.29 0.68 -8.22
C SER A 161 -21.37 1.73 -8.46
N VAL A 162 -22.64 1.41 -8.15
CA VAL A 162 -23.76 2.36 -8.23
C VAL A 162 -23.55 3.54 -7.28
N PHE A 163 -23.15 3.29 -6.03
CA PHE A 163 -22.86 4.36 -5.07
C PHE A 163 -21.73 5.27 -5.54
N SER A 164 -20.62 4.69 -6.04
CA SER A 164 -19.48 5.44 -6.54
C SER A 164 -19.85 6.31 -7.73
N ASP A 165 -20.65 5.78 -8.66
CA ASP A 165 -21.16 6.51 -9.83
C ASP A 165 -22.10 7.66 -9.41
N ASP A 166 -22.98 7.42 -8.44
CA ASP A 166 -23.90 8.43 -7.92
C ASP A 166 -23.17 9.56 -7.17
N VAL A 167 -22.16 9.24 -6.37
CA VAL A 167 -21.32 10.24 -5.70
C VAL A 167 -20.59 11.09 -6.73
N GLN A 168 -19.99 10.49 -7.75
CA GLN A 168 -19.32 11.23 -8.81
C GLN A 168 -20.28 12.15 -9.57
N LYS A 169 -21.47 11.66 -9.89
CA LYS A 169 -22.51 12.46 -10.55
C LYS A 169 -22.92 13.66 -9.70
N LYS A 170 -23.03 13.49 -8.38
CA LYS A 170 -23.35 14.58 -7.44
C LYS A 170 -22.19 15.55 -7.23
N MET A 171 -20.95 15.07 -7.21
CA MET A 171 -19.75 15.94 -7.10
C MET A 171 -19.59 16.88 -8.30
N LYS A 172 -20.13 16.51 -9.47
CA LYS A 172 -20.20 17.38 -10.66
C LYS A 172 -21.28 18.47 -10.56
N GLN A 173 -22.16 18.38 -9.57
CA GLN A 173 -23.23 19.36 -9.32
C GLN A 173 -22.80 20.38 -8.24
N PRO A 174 -23.47 21.55 -8.16
CA PRO A 174 -23.26 22.48 -7.05
C PRO A 174 -23.49 21.80 -5.68
N PRO A 175 -22.76 22.17 -4.62
CA PRO A 175 -21.79 23.29 -4.54
C PRO A 175 -20.38 22.93 -5.03
N PHE A 176 -20.09 21.65 -5.30
CA PHE A 176 -18.74 21.18 -5.60
C PHE A 176 -18.34 21.45 -7.05
N SER A 177 -19.27 21.31 -8.00
CA SER A 177 -19.08 21.60 -9.43
C SER A 177 -17.76 21.06 -10.00
N CYS A 178 -17.39 19.85 -9.60
CA CYS A 178 -16.09 19.30 -9.95
C CYS A 178 -15.99 19.00 -11.45
N GLY A 179 -14.94 19.50 -12.10
CA GLY A 179 -14.65 19.27 -13.51
C GLY A 179 -13.91 17.94 -13.75
N ALA A 180 -13.05 17.90 -14.78
CA ALA A 180 -12.24 16.73 -15.14
C ALA A 180 -11.29 16.24 -14.01
N SER A 181 -11.10 17.05 -12.98
CA SER A 181 -10.28 16.75 -11.81
C SER A 181 -10.90 15.72 -10.84
N CYS A 182 -12.18 15.35 -11.02
CA CYS A 182 -12.85 14.28 -10.25
C CYS A 182 -13.16 13.03 -11.08
N ASP A 183 -12.66 12.92 -12.30
CA ASP A 183 -12.89 11.73 -13.12
C ASP A 183 -12.07 10.54 -12.59
N LYS A 184 -12.62 9.32 -12.74
CA LYS A 184 -12.04 8.06 -12.24
C LYS A 184 -10.56 7.86 -12.59
N GLY A 185 -10.15 8.32 -13.77
CA GLY A 185 -8.77 8.19 -14.27
C GLY A 185 -7.75 9.14 -13.62
N SER A 186 -8.21 10.20 -12.94
CA SER A 186 -7.35 11.18 -12.28
C SER A 186 -6.89 10.73 -10.89
N GLY A 187 -7.54 9.70 -10.33
CA GLY A 187 -7.54 9.42 -8.90
C GLY A 187 -8.11 10.61 -8.10
N TRP A 188 -8.50 10.39 -6.85
CA TRP A 188 -8.82 11.50 -5.95
C TRP A 188 -7.52 12.20 -5.49
N LYS A 189 -6.65 12.60 -6.43
CA LYS A 189 -5.36 13.26 -6.20
C LYS A 189 -5.50 14.77 -6.01
N ASN A 190 -6.58 15.21 -5.36
CA ASN A 190 -6.73 16.61 -4.99
C ASN A 190 -6.73 16.71 -3.47
N GLU A 191 -5.59 17.15 -2.94
CA GLU A 191 -5.42 17.60 -1.55
C GLU A 191 -6.47 18.68 -1.19
N ASN A 192 -6.95 19.43 -2.18
CA ASN A 192 -8.05 20.40 -2.04
C ASN A 192 -9.46 19.80 -2.03
N ALA A 193 -9.67 18.57 -2.50
CA ALA A 193 -10.99 17.93 -2.47
C ALA A 193 -11.25 17.28 -1.11
N VAL A 194 -10.22 16.72 -0.47
CA VAL A 194 -10.31 16.12 0.87
C VAL A 194 -10.68 17.18 1.91
N SER A 195 -10.05 18.36 1.87
CA SER A 195 -10.35 19.44 2.82
C SER A 195 -11.77 20.00 2.70
N VAL A 196 -12.32 20.08 1.48
CA VAL A 196 -13.70 20.54 1.26
C VAL A 196 -14.72 19.46 1.66
N ILE A 197 -14.39 18.19 1.48
CA ILE A 197 -15.22 17.06 1.91
C ILE A 197 -15.25 16.96 3.44
N GLU A 198 -14.10 17.08 4.11
CA GLU A 198 -14.03 17.09 5.58
C GLU A 198 -14.83 18.26 6.18
N HIS A 199 -14.64 19.48 5.66
CA HIS A 199 -15.40 20.66 6.14
C HIS A 199 -16.92 20.54 5.92
N THR A 200 -17.34 19.78 4.93
CA THR A 200 -18.77 19.57 4.64
C THR A 200 -19.34 18.42 5.49
N ILE A 201 -18.59 17.35 5.71
CA ILE A 201 -19.00 16.22 6.55
C ILE A 201 -19.09 16.65 8.02
N GLU A 202 -18.14 17.46 8.53
CA GLU A 202 -18.18 17.98 9.90
C GLU A 202 -19.37 18.93 10.15
N ARG A 203 -19.80 19.66 9.11
CA ARG A 203 -20.98 20.53 9.17
C ARG A 203 -22.31 19.80 9.13
N VAL A 204 -22.37 18.64 8.46
CA VAL A 204 -23.63 17.92 8.22
C VAL A 204 -23.83 16.77 9.21
N MET A 205 -22.76 16.13 9.68
CA MET A 205 -22.81 14.99 10.63
C MET A 205 -21.56 14.94 11.53
N PRO A 206 -21.53 15.67 12.66
CA PRO A 206 -20.42 15.56 13.61
C PRO A 206 -20.40 14.16 14.25
N GLY A 207 -19.29 13.42 14.08
CA GLY A 207 -18.99 12.22 14.88
C GLY A 207 -18.81 10.88 14.13
N ILE A 208 -18.90 10.82 12.80
CA ILE A 208 -18.65 9.57 12.06
C ILE A 208 -17.22 9.58 11.52
N SER A 209 -16.26 9.24 12.38
CA SER A 209 -14.94 8.81 11.94
C SER A 209 -14.43 7.75 12.88
N ARG A 210 -14.70 6.49 12.52
CA ARG A 210 -13.97 5.28 12.92
C ARG A 210 -14.74 4.10 12.38
N PHE A 211 -14.11 3.33 11.50
CA PHE A 211 -14.08 1.86 11.46
C PHE A 211 -13.37 1.48 10.15
N ALA A 212 -12.06 1.23 10.24
CA ALA A 212 -11.33 0.53 9.20
C ALA A 212 -11.12 -0.91 9.69
N GLN A 213 -11.64 -1.88 8.93
CA GLN A 213 -11.42 -3.29 9.15
C GLN A 213 -10.24 -3.71 8.28
N VAL A 214 -9.15 -4.16 8.91
CA VAL A 214 -7.90 -4.54 8.24
C VAL A 214 -7.99 -6.01 7.84
N GLU A 215 -7.81 -6.34 6.56
CA GLU A 215 -7.76 -7.71 6.06
C GLU A 215 -6.34 -8.13 5.67
N PHE A 216 -5.95 -9.35 6.06
CA PHE A 216 -4.68 -9.96 5.69
C PHE A 216 -4.86 -10.79 4.41
N HIS A 217 -4.11 -10.46 3.35
CA HIS A 217 -4.09 -11.22 2.11
C HIS A 217 -2.73 -11.91 1.90
N SER A 218 -2.75 -13.24 1.76
CA SER A 218 -1.60 -14.06 1.34
C SER A 218 -1.77 -14.48 -0.12
N MET A 219 -0.67 -14.60 -0.87
CA MET A 219 -0.71 -14.76 -2.33
C MET A 219 -1.28 -16.11 -2.81
N SER A 220 -1.46 -17.09 -1.91
CA SER A 220 -2.07 -18.39 -2.24
C SER A 220 -3.52 -18.30 -2.74
N LYS A 221 -4.22 -17.18 -2.53
CA LYS A 221 -5.59 -16.98 -3.03
C LYS A 221 -5.67 -16.37 -4.44
N ALA A 222 -4.58 -15.82 -4.97
CA ALA A 222 -4.58 -15.15 -6.27
C ALA A 222 -4.62 -16.13 -7.47
N GLU A 223 -4.31 -17.42 -7.26
CA GLU A 223 -4.38 -18.44 -8.32
C GLU A 223 -5.81 -18.87 -8.66
N ASP A 224 -6.79 -18.68 -7.75
CA ASP A 224 -8.12 -19.29 -7.90
C ASP A 224 -9.11 -18.45 -8.75
N GLN A 225 -8.66 -17.30 -9.29
CA GLN A 225 -9.45 -16.47 -10.23
C GLN A 225 -8.93 -16.54 -11.68
N GLY A 226 -7.95 -17.41 -11.96
CA GLY A 226 -7.31 -17.55 -13.26
C GLY A 226 -7.58 -18.89 -13.96
N ARG A 227 -8.84 -19.35 -13.99
CA ARG A 227 -9.20 -20.54 -14.80
C ARG A 227 -10.54 -20.40 -15.52
#